data_AF-A0A920FJH8-F1
#
_entry.id   AF-A0A920FJH8-F1
#
_cell.length_a   1.000
_cell.length_b   1.000
_cell.length_c   1.000
_cell.angle_alpha   90.00
_cell.angle_beta   90.00
_cell.angle_gamma   90.00
#
_symmetry.space_group_name_H-M   'P 1'
#
loop_
_entity.id
_entity.type
_entity.pdbx_description
1 polymer ?
#
loop_
_entity_poly.entity_id
_entity_poly.type
_entity_poly.pdbx_seq_one_letter_code
_entity_poly.pdbx_strand_id
1 'polypeptide(L)'
;MAYNHPGNQIASMVGLTADAEDEGKQVAMQVAAMNPIALDQDSVPQEVIEREIEIGKDLAIQEGKPEQMAEKIAKGRLNKFFKETTLLNQAFIRDNKKTVSQFLKESNPDLKVTDFKRYSLSI
;
A
#
# COMPACT_ATOMS: atom_id res chain seq x y z
N MET A 1 -1.43 14.90 9.34
CA MET A 1 -0.53 15.53 8.35
C MET A 1 -1.20 15.60 6.99
N ALA A 2 -1.13 16.74 6.30
CA ALA A 2 -1.63 16.89 4.92
C ALA A 2 -0.48 17.21 3.96
N TYR A 3 -0.57 16.70 2.72
CA TYR A 3 0.40 16.95 1.67
C TYR A 3 -0.32 17.27 0.35
N ASN A 4 0.03 18.40 -0.25
CA ASN A 4 -0.41 18.78 -1.59
C ASN A 4 0.78 18.64 -2.53
N HIS A 5 0.65 17.79 -3.55
CA HIS A 5 1.71 17.56 -4.52
C HIS A 5 1.88 18.78 -5.43
N PRO A 6 3.11 19.16 -5.82
CA PRO A 6 3.32 20.23 -6.80
C PRO A 6 2.47 20.03 -8.05
N GLY A 7 1.77 21.09 -8.47
CA GLY A 7 0.81 21.04 -9.58
C GLY A 7 -0.66 20.89 -9.16
N ASN A 8 -0.96 20.74 -7.86
CA ASN A 8 -2.31 20.76 -7.30
C ASN A 8 -3.28 19.71 -7.88
N GLN A 9 -2.75 18.62 -8.47
CA GLN A 9 -3.56 17.53 -9.03
C GLN A 9 -3.78 16.39 -8.03
N ILE A 10 -2.92 16.25 -7.02
CA ILE A 10 -2.95 15.15 -6.05
C ILE A 10 -2.75 15.74 -4.65
N ALA A 11 -3.60 15.33 -3.72
CA ALA A 11 -3.45 15.63 -2.31
C ALA A 11 -3.65 14.37 -1.47
N SER A 12 -2.98 14.31 -0.32
CA SER A 12 -3.12 13.24 0.65
C SER A 12 -3.16 13.77 2.07
N MET A 13 -3.77 12.98 2.95
CA MET A 13 -3.82 13.24 4.38
C MET A 13 -3.58 11.94 5.13
N VAL A 14 -2.87 12.03 6.26
CA VAL A 14 -2.51 10.89 7.12
C VAL A 14 -2.80 11.26 8.57
N GLY A 15 -3.52 10.39 9.28
CA GLY A 15 -3.72 10.44 10.73
C GLY A 15 -2.60 9.73 11.47
N LEU A 16 -2.12 10.30 12.58
CA LEU A 16 -1.01 9.80 13.37
C LEU A 16 -1.39 9.78 14.85
N THR A 17 -0.83 8.85 15.61
CA THR A 17 -1.09 8.74 17.07
C THR A 17 -0.34 9.77 17.91
N ALA A 18 0.64 10.47 17.34
CA ALA A 18 1.44 11.47 18.02
C ALA A 18 1.83 12.58 17.03
N ASP A 19 2.34 13.69 17.57
CA ASP A 19 2.95 14.74 16.75
C ASP A 19 4.30 14.22 16.21
N ALA A 20 4.41 14.20 14.89
CA ALA A 20 5.52 13.61 14.15
C ALA A 20 5.55 14.23 12.74
N GLU A 21 5.93 15.51 12.68
CA GLU A 21 5.82 16.32 11.46
C GLU A 21 6.61 15.71 10.29
N ASP A 22 7.87 15.34 10.52
CA ASP A 22 8.75 14.83 9.47
C ASP A 22 8.33 13.45 8.96
N GLU A 23 8.02 12.51 9.86
CA GLU A 23 7.50 11.19 9.51
C GLU A 23 6.16 11.31 8.80
N GLY A 24 5.25 12.10 9.38
CA GLY A 24 3.93 12.33 8.83
C GLY A 24 3.98 12.88 7.42
N LYS A 25 4.89 13.82 7.14
CA LYS A 25 5.06 14.41 5.82
C LYS A 25 5.58 13.37 4.83
N GLN A 26 6.55 12.54 5.25
CA GLN A 26 7.08 11.47 4.41
C GLN A 26 6.03 10.40 4.09
N VAL A 27 5.19 10.02 5.06
CA VAL A 27 4.09 9.08 4.83
C VAL A 27 2.98 9.71 3.97
N ALA A 28 2.68 11.00 4.14
CA ALA A 28 1.71 11.66 3.28
C ALA A 28 2.20 11.72 1.81
N MET A 29 3.50 11.99 1.60
CA MET A 29 4.13 11.89 0.27
C MET A 29 4.06 10.47 -0.30
N GLN A 30 4.32 9.45 0.53
CA GLN A 30 4.18 8.03 0.15
C GLN A 30 2.76 7.75 -0.35
N VAL A 31 1.73 8.15 0.40
CA VAL A 31 0.32 7.96 0.01
C VAL A 31 0.03 8.62 -1.33
N ALA A 32 0.47 9.87 -1.52
CA ALA A 32 0.25 10.60 -2.77
C ALA A 32 0.87 9.89 -3.99
N ALA A 33 2.11 9.40 -3.83
CA ALA A 33 2.88 8.77 -4.91
C ALA A 33 2.43 7.33 -5.21
N MET A 34 2.16 6.52 -4.19
CA MET A 34 1.98 5.07 -4.33
C MET A 34 0.52 4.62 -4.37
N ASN A 35 -0.43 5.53 -4.13
CA ASN A 35 -1.87 5.26 -4.21
C ASN A 35 -2.31 3.96 -3.49
N PRO A 36 -1.96 3.76 -2.20
CA PRO A 36 -2.44 2.60 -1.46
C PRO A 36 -3.97 2.61 -1.37
N ILE A 37 -4.57 1.42 -1.41
CA ILE A 37 -6.02 1.22 -1.30
C ILE A 37 -6.46 0.97 0.15
N ALA A 38 -5.53 0.54 1.01
CA ALA A 38 -5.78 0.21 2.41
C ALA A 38 -4.54 0.45 3.28
N LEU A 39 -4.73 0.50 4.60
CA LEU A 39 -3.64 0.75 5.56
C LEU A 39 -2.68 -0.45 5.60
N ASP A 40 -3.24 -1.64 5.77
CA ASP A 40 -2.58 -2.93 5.79
C ASP A 40 -3.43 -3.97 5.05
N GLN A 41 -2.96 -5.23 5.04
CA GLN A 41 -3.65 -6.34 4.40
C GLN A 41 -5.00 -6.66 5.05
N ASP A 42 -5.12 -6.46 6.37
CA ASP A 42 -6.34 -6.78 7.13
C ASP A 42 -7.45 -5.76 6.86
N SER A 43 -7.06 -4.57 6.38
CA SER A 43 -7.95 -3.49 5.96
C SER A 43 -8.41 -3.60 4.49
N VAL A 44 -7.98 -4.63 3.75
CA VAL A 44 -8.42 -4.85 2.36
C VAL A 44 -9.76 -5.60 2.36
N PRO A 45 -10.80 -5.13 1.64
CA PRO A 45 -12.07 -5.85 1.56
C PRO A 45 -11.91 -7.26 1.01
N GLN A 46 -12.59 -8.23 1.61
CA GLN A 46 -12.54 -9.64 1.21
C GLN A 46 -12.86 -9.86 -0.28
N GLU A 47 -13.83 -9.12 -0.82
CA GLU A 47 -14.21 -9.16 -2.24
C GLU A 47 -13.03 -8.78 -3.18
N VAL A 48 -12.18 -7.84 -2.76
CA VAL A 48 -10.97 -7.46 -3.52
C VAL A 48 -9.95 -8.59 -3.46
N ILE A 49 -9.77 -9.22 -2.29
CA ILE A 49 -8.85 -10.35 -2.11
C ILE A 49 -9.25 -11.53 -3.01
N GLU A 50 -10.53 -11.89 -3.01
CA GLU A 50 -11.07 -12.97 -3.83
C GLU A 50 -10.89 -12.69 -5.31
N ARG A 51 -11.22 -11.48 -5.75
CA ARG A 51 -11.02 -11.04 -7.13
C ARG A 51 -9.55 -11.12 -7.57
N GLU A 52 -8.61 -10.67 -6.75
CA GLU A 52 -7.18 -10.74 -7.07
C GLU A 52 -6.65 -12.18 -7.11
N ILE A 53 -7.21 -13.08 -6.30
CA ILE A 53 -6.91 -14.52 -6.38
C ILE A 53 -7.39 -15.10 -7.71
N GLU A 54 -8.62 -14.79 -8.13
CA GLU A 54 -9.19 -15.24 -9.40
C GLU A 54 -8.36 -14.74 -10.58
N ILE A 55 -8.06 -13.44 -10.63
CA ILE A 55 -7.17 -12.83 -11.64
C ILE A 55 -5.81 -13.54 -11.65
N GLY A 56 -5.24 -13.81 -10.47
CA GLY A 56 -3.97 -14.50 -10.35
C GLY A 56 -3.97 -15.93 -10.88
N LYS A 57 -5.08 -16.66 -10.70
CA LYS A 57 -5.26 -18.02 -11.23
C LYS A 57 -5.41 -18.00 -12.75
N ASP A 58 -6.27 -17.13 -13.26
CA ASP A 58 -6.55 -17.01 -14.69
C ASP A 58 -5.29 -16.67 -15.48
N LEU A 59 -4.50 -15.71 -14.99
CA LEU A 59 -3.23 -15.35 -15.60
C LEU A 59 -2.22 -16.52 -15.57
N ALA A 60 -2.16 -17.29 -14.48
CA ALA A 60 -1.28 -18.45 -14.41
C ALA A 60 -1.67 -19.54 -15.43
N ILE A 61 -2.97 -19.77 -15.63
CA ILE A 61 -3.48 -20.73 -16.62
C ILE A 61 -3.19 -20.23 -18.05
N GLN A 62 -3.39 -18.94 -18.33
CA GLN A 62 -3.05 -18.32 -19.62
C GLN A 62 -1.55 -18.40 -19.93
N GLU A 63 -0.69 -18.35 -18.91
CA GLU A 63 0.76 -18.58 -19.02
C GLU A 63 1.14 -20.08 -19.18
N GLY A 64 0.15 -20.97 -19.34
CA GLY A 64 0.34 -22.40 -19.55
C GLY A 64 0.73 -23.18 -18.30
N LYS A 65 0.50 -22.64 -17.09
CA LYS A 65 0.80 -23.34 -15.84
C LYS A 65 -0.31 -24.35 -15.52
N PRO A 66 0.04 -25.51 -14.92
CA PRO A 66 -0.97 -26.48 -14.47
C PRO A 66 -1.92 -25.87 -13.44
N GLU A 67 -3.19 -26.25 -13.48
CA GLU A 67 -4.24 -25.78 -12.57
C GLU A 67 -3.86 -26.00 -11.09
N GLN A 68 -3.24 -27.14 -10.78
CA GLN A 68 -2.74 -27.48 -9.44
C GLN A 68 -1.69 -26.49 -8.92
N MET A 69 -0.96 -25.80 -9.81
CA MET A 69 0.03 -24.77 -9.47
C MET A 69 -0.56 -23.36 -9.49
N ALA A 70 -1.69 -23.15 -10.18
CA ALA A 70 -2.32 -21.85 -10.36
C ALA A 70 -2.69 -21.21 -9.01
N GLU A 71 -3.22 -22.00 -8.06
CA GLU A 71 -3.56 -21.50 -6.73
C GLU A 71 -2.34 -20.99 -5.94
N LYS A 72 -1.23 -21.73 -5.99
CA LYS A 72 0.02 -21.32 -5.32
C LYS A 72 0.59 -20.05 -5.95
N ILE A 73 0.52 -19.93 -7.27
CA ILE A 73 0.97 -18.75 -8.01
C ILE A 73 0.08 -17.55 -7.66
N ALA A 74 -1.24 -17.73 -7.62
CA ALA A 74 -2.19 -16.68 -7.25
C ALA A 74 -1.92 -16.14 -5.84
N LYS A 75 -1.65 -17.02 -4.85
CA LYS A 75 -1.26 -16.58 -3.49
C LYS A 75 0.04 -15.76 -3.49
N GLY A 76 1.01 -16.14 -4.32
CA GLY A 76 2.24 -15.37 -4.50
C GLY A 76 1.99 -13.98 -5.09
N ARG A 77 1.10 -13.89 -6.09
CA ARG A 77 0.67 -12.62 -6.71
C ARG A 77 -0.11 -11.75 -5.72
N LEU A 78 -1.02 -12.34 -4.94
CA LEU A 78 -1.75 -11.65 -3.88
C LEU A 78 -0.80 -11.05 -2.82
N ASN A 79 0.22 -11.80 -2.40
CA ASN A 79 1.24 -11.27 -1.49
C ASN A 79 2.00 -10.07 -2.08
N LYS A 80 2.25 -10.08 -3.39
CA LYS A 80 2.84 -8.94 -4.09
C LYS A 80 1.86 -7.76 -4.14
N PHE A 81 0.59 -8.02 -4.46
CA PHE A 81 -0.48 -7.03 -4.44
C PHE A 81 -0.56 -6.31 -3.08
N PHE A 82 -0.53 -7.03 -1.95
CA PHE A 82 -0.53 -6.40 -0.63
C PHE A 82 0.69 -5.50 -0.41
N LYS A 83 1.88 -5.94 -0.83
CA LYS A 83 3.10 -5.11 -0.75
C LYS A 83 3.03 -3.87 -1.64
N GLU A 84 2.26 -3.88 -2.71
CA GLU A 84 2.17 -2.74 -3.64
C GLU A 84 1.01 -1.81 -3.29
N THR A 85 -0.05 -2.31 -2.67
CA THR A 85 -1.32 -1.58 -2.51
C THR A 85 -1.71 -1.26 -1.07
N THR A 86 -0.98 -1.76 -0.07
CA THR A 86 -1.25 -1.43 1.34
C THR A 86 -0.14 -0.56 1.93
N LEU A 87 -0.52 0.57 2.52
CA LEU A 87 0.41 1.63 2.91
C LEU A 87 1.57 1.11 3.77
N LEU A 88 1.27 0.34 4.82
CA LEU A 88 2.28 -0.10 5.78
C LEU A 88 3.25 -1.15 5.23
N ASN A 89 2.84 -1.90 4.19
CA ASN A 89 3.65 -2.95 3.57
C ASN A 89 4.44 -2.48 2.35
N GLN A 90 4.10 -1.31 1.79
CA GLN A 90 4.82 -0.71 0.68
C GLN A 90 6.29 -0.47 1.02
N ALA A 91 7.14 -0.70 0.02
CA ALA A 91 8.50 -0.20 0.03
C ALA A 91 8.46 1.33 0.16
N PHE A 92 9.30 1.84 1.06
CA PHE A 92 9.33 3.26 1.36
C PHE A 92 10.03 4.02 0.22
N ILE A 93 9.38 5.03 -0.34
CA ILE A 93 9.87 5.72 -1.56
C ILE A 93 11.25 6.39 -1.37
N ARG A 94 11.62 6.74 -0.14
CA ARG A 94 12.93 7.34 0.17
C ARG A 94 14.02 6.32 0.49
N ASP A 95 13.64 5.10 0.83
CA ASP A 95 14.55 3.99 1.08
C ASP A 95 13.84 2.67 0.80
N ASN A 96 14.01 2.17 -0.42
CA ASN A 96 13.33 0.97 -0.90
C ASN A 96 13.78 -0.33 -0.21
N LYS A 97 14.78 -0.27 0.69
CA LYS A 97 15.23 -1.41 1.49
C LYS A 97 14.30 -1.71 2.66
N LYS A 98 13.40 -0.79 3.01
CA LYS A 98 12.46 -0.95 4.12
C LYS A 98 11.04 -0.59 3.73
N THR A 99 10.09 -1.09 4.50
CA THR A 99 8.68 -0.74 4.38
C THR A 99 8.35 0.55 5.13
N VAL A 100 7.18 1.13 4.86
CA VAL A 100 6.67 2.27 5.63
C VAL A 100 6.52 1.91 7.12
N SER A 101 6.06 0.70 7.43
CA SER A 101 5.97 0.24 8.82
C SER A 101 7.35 0.18 9.51
N GLN A 102 8.37 -0.28 8.79
CA GLN A 102 9.74 -0.33 9.32
C GLN A 102 10.30 1.08 9.53
N PHE A 103 10.12 1.98 8.57
CA PHE A 103 10.49 3.38 8.71
C PHE A 103 9.86 4.02 9.97
N LEU A 104 8.55 3.85 10.17
CA LEU A 104 7.86 4.40 11.34
C LEU A 104 8.40 3.82 12.65
N LYS A 105 8.61 2.50 12.72
CA LYS A 105 9.15 1.84 13.92
C LYS A 105 10.59 2.27 14.25
N GLU A 106 11.42 2.48 13.22
CA GLU A 106 12.80 2.97 13.39
C GLU A 106 12.83 4.42 13.88
N SER A 107 11.90 5.27 13.41
CA SER A 107 11.75 6.66 13.87
C SER A 107 11.20 6.73 15.30
N ASN A 108 10.09 6.03 15.56
CA ASN A 108 9.43 5.99 16.86
C ASN A 108 8.56 4.71 16.97
N PRO A 109 8.91 3.76 17.86
CA PRO A 109 8.20 2.49 18.01
C PRO A 109 6.70 2.60 18.33
N ASP A 110 6.27 3.69 18.96
CA ASP A 110 4.89 3.94 19.37
C ASP A 110 4.08 4.75 18.34
N LEU A 111 4.75 5.29 17.31
CA LEU A 111 4.09 6.06 16.25
C LEU A 111 3.35 5.13 15.30
N LYS A 112 2.05 5.38 15.14
CA LYS A 112 1.18 4.62 14.23
C LYS A 112 0.45 5.55 13.31
N VAL A 113 0.23 5.08 12.09
CA VAL A 113 -0.74 5.67 11.15
C VAL A 113 -2.11 5.10 11.49
N THR A 114 -3.10 5.95 11.67
CA THR A 114 -4.46 5.54 12.05
C THR A 114 -5.39 5.44 10.84
N ASP A 115 -5.24 6.34 9.87
CA ASP A 115 -6.00 6.36 8.62
C ASP A 115 -5.27 7.24 7.60
N PHE A 116 -5.63 7.13 6.32
CA PHE A 116 -5.24 8.08 5.29
C PHE A 116 -6.38 8.37 4.31
N LYS A 117 -6.24 9.47 3.58
CA LYS A 117 -7.05 9.80 2.41
C LYS A 117 -6.15 10.30 1.30
N ARG A 118 -6.55 10.01 0.05
CA ARG A 118 -5.88 10.48 -1.16
C ARG A 118 -6.94 10.92 -2.15
N TYR A 119 -6.72 12.07 -2.77
CA TYR A 119 -7.56 12.60 -3.85
C TYR A 119 -6.68 12.94 -5.05
N SER A 120 -7.20 12.67 -6.24
CA SER A 120 -6.59 12.98 -7.53
C SER A 120 -7.63 13.66 -8.41
N LEU A 121 -7.26 14.73 -9.11
CA LEU A 121 -8.09 15.40 -10.11
C LEU A 121 -8.02 14.71 -11.48
N SER A 122 -7.02 13.87 -11.70
CA SER A 122 -6.92 12.99 -12.86
C SER A 122 -7.71 11.71 -12.61
N ILE A 123 -8.53 11.33 -13.59
CA ILE A 123 -9.30 10.07 -13.67
C ILE A 123 -8.36 8.92 -14.06
#